data_AF-A0A8X8GV35-F1
#
_entry.id   AF-A0A8X8GV35-F1
#
_cell.length_a   1.000
_cell.length_b   1.000
_cell.length_c   1.000
_cell.angle_alpha   90.00
_cell.angle_beta   90.00
_cell.angle_gamma   90.00
#
_symmetry.space_group_name_H-M   'P 1'
#
loop_
_entity.id
_entity.type
_entity.pdbx_description
1 polymer ?
#
loop_
_entity_poly.entity_id
_entity_poly.type
_entity_poly.pdbx_seq_one_letter_code
_entity_poly.pdbx_strand_id
1 'polypeptide(L)'
;MKSLLFLVFSVIISSSAVAGTSTTAVRTSSGQLVSVGDSLTEMSTRIGQSPISMNTYERKEGKTTVTVSNYIYEIENVTYTFTVVNNQIREIEWIRKEP
;
A
#
# COMPACT_ATOMS: atom_id res chain seq x y z
N MET A 1 50.40 8.44 -14.26
CA MET A 1 49.95 7.08 -13.88
C MET A 1 49.43 7.19 -12.46
N LYS A 2 48.09 7.13 -12.27
CA LYS A 2 47.36 6.07 -11.51
C LYS A 2 47.86 5.98 -10.05
N SER A 3 47.09 6.22 -9.00
CA SER A 3 45.64 6.16 -8.83
C SER A 3 45.22 6.64 -7.42
N LEU A 4 43.89 6.67 -7.20
CA LEU A 4 43.19 6.60 -5.90
C LEU A 4 43.29 7.90 -5.06
N LEU A 5 42.19 8.60 -4.79
CA LEU A 5 41.16 8.10 -3.89
C LEU A 5 39.87 8.90 -4.09
N PHE A 6 38.90 8.37 -4.83
CA PHE A 6 37.52 8.85 -4.74
C PHE A 6 36.86 8.15 -3.55
N LEU A 7 36.87 8.81 -2.39
CA LEU A 7 36.10 8.39 -1.22
C LEU A 7 34.63 8.74 -1.49
N VAL A 8 33.93 7.87 -2.21
CA VAL A 8 32.48 7.96 -2.42
C VAL A 8 31.81 7.67 -1.08
N PHE A 9 31.22 8.72 -0.51
CA PHE A 9 30.36 8.69 0.66
C PHE A 9 29.09 7.91 0.31
N SER A 10 29.12 6.58 0.51
CA SER A 10 27.95 5.72 0.38
C SER A 10 27.04 5.97 1.59
N VAL A 11 26.13 6.92 1.46
CA VAL A 11 25.03 7.10 2.41
C VAL A 11 24.13 5.88 2.28
N ILE A 12 24.21 5.00 3.27
CA ILE A 12 23.26 3.92 3.47
C ILE A 12 21.93 4.58 3.85
N ILE A 13 21.05 4.77 2.87
CA ILE A 13 19.66 5.14 3.13
C ILE A 13 19.00 3.88 3.71
N SER A 14 19.05 3.75 5.03
CA SER A 14 18.23 2.79 5.75
C SER A 14 16.77 3.22 5.61
N SER A 15 16.02 2.64 4.67
CA SER A 15 14.58 2.82 4.62
C SER A 15 13.99 2.17 5.87
N SER A 16 13.54 2.98 6.82
CA SER A 16 12.71 2.52 7.94
C SER A 16 11.44 1.90 7.38
N ALA A 17 11.36 0.58 7.39
CA ALA A 17 10.12 -0.12 7.12
C ALA A 17 9.18 0.12 8.30
N VAL A 18 8.33 1.13 8.18
CA VAL A 18 7.21 1.32 9.09
C VAL A 18 6.18 0.21 8.78
N ALA A 19 6.00 -0.72 9.72
CA ALA A 19 5.00 -1.77 9.59
C ALA A 19 3.60 -1.16 9.80
N GLY A 20 2.71 -1.35 8.83
CA GLY A 20 1.31 -0.95 8.96
C GLY A 20 0.58 -1.79 10.00
N THR A 21 -0.48 -1.24 10.58
CA THR A 21 -1.41 -2.02 11.42
C THR A 21 -2.53 -2.56 10.55
N SER A 22 -2.79 -3.86 10.60
CA SER A 22 -3.88 -4.48 9.83
C SER A 22 -5.26 -4.14 10.40
N THR A 23 -6.26 -3.98 9.54
CA THR A 23 -7.68 -3.84 9.88
C THR A 23 -8.54 -4.63 8.89
N THR A 24 -9.77 -4.95 9.27
CA THR A 24 -10.74 -5.62 8.38
C THR A 24 -11.67 -4.64 7.67
N ALA A 25 -11.75 -3.39 8.13
CA ALA A 25 -12.60 -2.37 7.53
C ALA A 25 -12.09 -0.94 7.79
N VAL A 26 -12.49 -0.04 6.90
CA VAL A 26 -12.19 1.41 6.92
C VAL A 26 -13.48 2.17 6.63
N ARG A 27 -13.71 3.23 7.41
CA ARG A 27 -14.76 4.21 7.14
C ARG A 27 -14.18 5.31 6.26
N THR A 28 -14.83 5.53 5.12
CA THR A 28 -14.50 6.60 4.18
C THR A 28 -15.02 7.95 4.68
N SER A 29 -14.53 9.05 4.10
CA SER A 29 -15.01 10.40 4.44
C SER A 29 -16.50 10.62 4.16
N SER A 30 -17.10 9.81 3.27
CA SER A 30 -18.55 9.82 2.99
C SER A 30 -19.37 9.02 4.03
N GLY A 31 -18.71 8.37 4.99
CA GLY A 31 -19.33 7.52 6.00
C GLY A 31 -19.58 6.08 5.54
N GLN A 32 -19.28 5.74 4.29
CA GLN A 32 -19.38 4.36 3.79
C GLN A 32 -18.24 3.48 4.30
N LEU A 33 -18.50 2.18 4.43
CA LEU A 33 -17.49 1.20 4.84
C LEU A 33 -16.90 0.47 3.63
N VAL A 34 -15.58 0.32 3.64
CA VAL A 34 -14.84 -0.59 2.77
C VAL A 34 -14.20 -1.65 3.65
N SER A 35 -14.37 -2.92 3.31
CA SER A 35 -13.94 -4.07 4.11
C SER A 35 -13.13 -5.07 3.29
N VAL A 36 -12.36 -5.89 3.97
CA VAL A 36 -11.73 -7.07 3.38
C VAL A 36 -12.81 -7.94 2.74
N GLY A 37 -12.57 -8.36 1.49
CA GLY A 37 -13.52 -9.09 0.66
C GLY A 37 -14.30 -8.24 -0.34
N ASP A 38 -14.41 -6.92 -0.14
CA ASP A 38 -15.01 -6.03 -1.14
C ASP A 38 -14.21 -6.08 -2.46
N SER A 39 -14.90 -5.89 -3.59
CA SER A 39 -14.25 -5.80 -4.89
C SER A 39 -13.48 -4.48 -5.08
N LEU A 40 -12.55 -4.47 -6.03
CA LEU A 40 -11.85 -3.24 -6.44
C LEU A 40 -12.83 -2.13 -6.82
N THR A 41 -13.90 -2.46 -7.56
CA THR A 41 -14.91 -1.49 -7.99
C THR A 41 -15.72 -0.94 -6.82
N GLU A 42 -16.10 -1.78 -5.85
CA GLU A 42 -16.79 -1.31 -4.65
C GLU A 42 -15.90 -0.42 -3.80
N MET A 43 -14.64 -0.80 -3.61
CA MET A 43 -13.65 0.01 -2.91
C MET A 43 -13.51 1.39 -3.56
N SER A 44 -13.24 1.44 -4.87
CA SER A 44 -13.00 2.70 -5.58
C SER A 44 -14.24 3.59 -5.59
N THR A 45 -15.43 3.00 -5.76
CA THR A 45 -16.69 3.73 -5.74
C THR A 45 -16.98 4.32 -4.36
N ARG A 46 -16.79 3.55 -3.28
CA ARG A 46 -17.09 4.00 -1.91
C ARG A 46 -16.08 5.02 -1.38
N ILE A 47 -14.80 4.86 -1.74
CA ILE A 47 -13.75 5.84 -1.40
C ILE A 47 -13.97 7.14 -2.17
N GLY A 48 -14.41 7.07 -3.43
CA GLY A 48 -14.84 8.25 -4.20
C GLY A 48 -13.72 9.20 -4.62
N GLN A 49 -12.45 8.77 -4.52
CA GLN A 49 -11.28 9.51 -4.96
C GLN A 49 -10.25 8.56 -5.58
N SER A 50 -9.31 9.11 -6.35
CA SER A 50 -8.18 8.35 -6.89
C SER A 50 -7.16 8.01 -5.79
N PRO A 51 -6.46 6.85 -5.88
CA PRO A 51 -5.39 6.52 -4.96
C PRO A 51 -4.22 7.51 -5.11
N ILE A 52 -3.52 7.79 -4.02
CA ILE A 52 -2.29 8.59 -4.03
C ILE A 52 -1.15 7.86 -4.76
N SER A 53 -1.17 6.54 -4.73
CA SER A 53 -0.22 5.68 -5.41
C SER A 53 -0.81 4.29 -5.61
N MET A 54 -0.37 3.63 -6.69
CA MET A 54 -0.72 2.25 -6.99
C MET A 54 0.56 1.50 -7.38
N ASN A 55 0.76 0.33 -6.78
CA ASN A 55 1.84 -0.58 -7.15
C ASN A 55 1.27 -1.96 -7.47
N THR A 56 1.60 -2.50 -8.64
CA THR A 56 1.14 -3.82 -9.07
C THR A 56 2.33 -4.72 -9.35
N TYR A 57 2.31 -5.92 -8.81
CA TYR A 57 3.37 -6.91 -8.95
C TYR A 57 2.81 -8.33 -8.93
N GLU A 58 3.60 -9.28 -9.43
CA GLU A 58 3.28 -10.70 -9.35
C GLU A 58 3.84 -11.31 -8.06
N ARG A 59 3.03 -12.14 -7.39
CA ARG A 59 3.43 -12.90 -6.20
C ARG A 59 3.17 -14.38 -6.43
N LYS A 60 4.12 -15.24 -6.08
CA LYS A 60 3.89 -16.68 -6.05
C LYS A 60 3.12 -17.06 -4.79
N GLU A 61 2.00 -17.76 -4.97
CA GLU A 61 1.23 -18.40 -3.90
C GLU A 61 1.21 -19.93 -4.16
N GLY A 62 2.15 -20.62 -3.54
CA GLY A 62 2.37 -22.05 -3.77
C GLY A 62 2.79 -22.32 -5.22
N LYS A 63 1.91 -22.98 -5.99
CA LYS A 63 2.14 -23.33 -7.41
C LYS A 63 1.55 -22.31 -8.39
N THR A 64 0.83 -21.30 -7.89
CA THR A 64 0.15 -20.31 -8.72
C THR A 64 0.86 -18.97 -8.61
N THR A 65 0.87 -18.19 -9.69
CA THR A 65 1.26 -16.78 -9.65
C THR A 65 -0.02 -15.95 -9.63
N VAL A 66 -0.11 -15.02 -8.68
CA VAL A 66 -1.24 -14.08 -8.56
C VAL A 66 -0.75 -12.65 -8.81
N THR A 67 -1.62 -11.83 -9.38
CA THR A 67 -1.39 -10.39 -9.49
C THR A 67 -1.88 -9.70 -8.22
N VAL A 68 -0.98 -8.96 -7.59
CA VAL A 68 -1.24 -8.19 -6.38
C VAL A 68 -1.16 -6.71 -6.73
N SER A 69 -2.15 -5.93 -6.33
CA SER A 69 -2.19 -4.49 -6.51
C SER A 69 -2.41 -3.81 -5.17
N ASN A 70 -1.45 -2.98 -4.76
CA ASN A 70 -1.53 -2.16 -3.56
C ASN A 70 -2.05 -0.77 -3.95
N TYR A 71 -3.22 -0.40 -3.44
CA TYR A 71 -3.82 0.92 -3.61
C TYR A 71 -3.64 1.72 -2.33
N ILE A 72 -2.91 2.83 -2.42
CA ILE A 72 -2.65 3.70 -1.28
C ILE A 72 -3.61 4.88 -1.34
N TYR A 73 -4.31 5.14 -0.23
CA TYR A 73 -5.19 6.30 -0.07
C TYR A 73 -4.83 7.06 1.20
N GLU A 74 -5.12 8.35 1.19
CA GLU A 74 -5.16 9.15 2.41
C GLU A 74 -6.61 9.47 2.73
N ILE A 75 -7.06 9.07 3.92
CA ILE A 75 -8.41 9.30 4.43
C ILE A 75 -8.25 9.86 5.84
N GLU A 76 -8.69 11.10 6.06
CA GLU A 76 -8.64 11.76 7.38
C GLU A 76 -7.24 11.73 8.03
N ASN A 77 -6.18 12.06 7.28
CA ASN A 77 -4.77 12.04 7.70
C ASN A 77 -4.22 10.64 8.08
N VAL A 78 -4.94 9.58 7.74
CA VAL A 78 -4.48 8.20 7.86
C VAL A 78 -4.19 7.65 6.46
N THR A 79 -2.97 7.12 6.29
CA THR A 79 -2.60 6.42 5.06
C THR A 79 -3.10 4.99 5.16
N TYR A 80 -3.93 4.58 4.21
CA TYR A 80 -4.42 3.22 4.07
C TYR A 80 -3.81 2.56 2.84
N THR A 81 -3.33 1.33 3.00
CA THR A 81 -2.92 0.46 1.90
C THR A 81 -3.93 -0.66 1.76
N PHE A 82 -4.65 -0.70 0.64
CA PHE A 82 -5.55 -1.79 0.30
C PHE A 82 -4.83 -2.74 -0.66
N THR A 83 -4.58 -3.96 -0.20
CA THR A 83 -3.97 -5.02 -1.01
C THR A 83 -5.07 -5.80 -1.71
N VAL A 84 -5.14 -5.68 -3.03
CA VAL A 84 -6.12 -6.35 -3.88
C VAL A 84 -5.46 -7.50 -4.61
N VAL A 85 -6.07 -8.68 -4.55
CA VAL A 85 -5.64 -9.88 -5.28
C VAL A 85 -6.86 -10.44 -6.01
N ASN A 86 -6.73 -10.66 -7.32
CA ASN A 86 -7.82 -11.18 -8.16
C ASN A 86 -9.13 -10.39 -7.99
N ASN A 87 -9.05 -9.04 -8.05
CA ASN A 87 -10.17 -8.11 -7.95
C ASN A 87 -10.86 -8.02 -6.56
N GLN A 88 -10.31 -8.64 -5.51
CA GLN A 88 -10.85 -8.57 -4.14
C GLN A 88 -9.81 -8.04 -3.16
N ILE A 89 -10.26 -7.22 -2.21
CA ILE A 89 -9.42 -6.79 -1.09
C ILE A 89 -9.09 -8.00 -0.22
N ARG A 90 -7.80 -8.25 -0.02
CA ARG A 90 -7.30 -9.32 0.86
C ARG A 90 -6.78 -8.80 2.18
N GLU A 91 -6.28 -7.57 2.19
CA GLU A 91 -5.69 -6.97 3.36
C GLU A 91 -5.85 -5.46 3.31
N ILE A 92 -6.03 -4.86 4.48
CA ILE A 92 -6.03 -3.43 4.67
C ILE A 92 -5.06 -3.12 5.79
N GLU A 93 -4.05 -2.30 5.48
CA GLU A 93 -3.11 -1.78 6.46
C GLU A 93 -3.30 -0.28 6.61
N TRP A 94 -3.04 0.25 7.80
CA TRP A 94 -3.05 1.68 8.05
C TRP A 94 -1.83 2.16 8.82
N ILE A 95 -1.44 3.40 8.54
CA ILE A 95 -0.37 4.12 9.22
C ILE A 95 -0.88 5.53 9.48
N ARG A 96 -0.91 5.94 10.76
CA ARG A 96 -1.12 7.37 11.09
C ARG A 96 0.15 8.11 10.73
N LYS A 97 0.02 9.22 10.00
CA LYS A 97 1.09 10.21 9.96
C LYS A 97 1.29 10.70 11.40
N GLU A 98 2.52 10.61 11.90
CA GLU A 98 2.84 11.20 13.20
C GLU A 98 2.44 12.69 13.20
N PRO A 99 1.86 13.20 14.29
CA PRO A 99 1.46 14.61 14.40
C PRO A 99 2.66 15.57 14.37
#